data_AF-A0A103Y9H2-F1
#
_entry.id   AF-A0A103Y9H2-F1
#
_cell.length_a   1.000
_cell.length_b   1.000
_cell.length_c   1.000
_cell.angle_alpha   90.00
_cell.angle_beta   90.00
_cell.angle_gamma   90.00
#
_symmetry.space_group_name_H-M   'P 1'
#
loop_
_entity.id
_entity.type
_entity.pdbx_description
1 polymer ?
#
loop_
_entity_poly.entity_id
_entity_poly.type
_entity_poly.pdbx_seq_one_letter_code
_entity_poly.pdbx_strand_id
1 'polypeptide(L)'
;MLKRLFFHQSGPNFKQIGYAVSVVFNQAKDGHRYAEFFVVHPIGYVQRAIANQGSKIFPKFVAFLKSKDANDGTEQALVEELKALDEHLKNHGPYVNGEKITAVDLSLGPKLYHLEVALGHFKKWTIPESLTHVHNYTKLLFSGESFKKTNAAKEHVVAGWGSKVSA
;
A
#
# COMPACT_ATOMS: atom_id res chain seq x y z
N MET A 1 0.06 -19.43 19.38
CA MET A 1 -0.85 -19.87 18.29
C MET A 1 -1.58 -18.65 17.74
N LEU A 2 -1.38 -18.30 16.47
CA LEU A 2 -2.23 -17.30 15.80
C LEU A 2 -3.59 -17.94 15.50
N LYS A 3 -4.67 -17.45 16.10
CA LYS A 3 -6.03 -17.79 15.65
C LYS A 3 -6.36 -16.93 14.43
N ARG A 4 -6.28 -17.52 13.23
CA ARG A 4 -6.89 -16.93 12.02
C ARG A 4 -8.41 -17.14 12.12
N LEU A 5 -9.16 -16.07 12.32
CA LEU A 5 -10.59 -16.08 12.01
C LEU A 5 -10.78 -15.46 10.63
N PHE A 6 -11.33 -16.24 9.71
CA PHE A 6 -11.81 -15.75 8.43
C PHE A 6 -13.22 -15.19 8.63
N PHE A 7 -13.43 -13.92 8.33
CA PHE A 7 -14.76 -13.33 8.24
C PHE A 7 -14.99 -12.84 6.82
N HIS A 8 -16.06 -13.34 6.19
CA HIS A 8 -16.56 -12.83 4.93
C HIS A 8 -17.71 -11.86 5.27
N GLN A 9 -17.50 -10.56 5.11
CA GLN A 9 -18.60 -9.59 5.14
C GLN A 9 -18.85 -9.05 3.74
N SER A 10 -20.00 -9.41 3.17
CA SER A 10 -20.54 -8.82 1.95
C SER A 10 -21.54 -7.73 2.33
N GLY A 11 -21.12 -6.46 2.27
CA GLY A 11 -22.01 -5.32 2.45
C GLY A 11 -22.88 -5.07 1.20
N PRO A 12 -24.06 -4.46 1.33
CA PRO A 12 -25.02 -4.29 0.22
C PRO A 12 -24.48 -3.46 -0.96
N ASN A 13 -23.50 -2.57 -0.73
CA ASN A 13 -22.86 -1.77 -1.79
C ASN A 13 -21.74 -2.50 -2.55
N PHE A 14 -21.31 -3.68 -2.12
CA PHE A 14 -20.23 -4.44 -2.78
C PHE A 14 -20.70 -5.26 -3.98
N LYS A 15 -22.02 -5.44 -4.16
CA LYS A 15 -22.58 -6.23 -5.27
C LYS A 15 -22.44 -5.55 -6.64
N GLN A 16 -22.14 -4.25 -6.71
CA GLN A 16 -22.10 -3.52 -7.98
C GLN A 16 -20.75 -3.59 -8.72
N ILE A 17 -19.69 -4.08 -8.06
CA ILE A 17 -18.31 -4.00 -8.59
C ILE A 17 -17.67 -5.35 -8.93
N GLY A 18 -18.35 -6.48 -8.73
CA GLY A 18 -17.83 -7.79 -9.17
C GLY A 18 -16.54 -8.26 -8.49
N TYR A 19 -16.07 -7.60 -7.43
CA TYR A 19 -14.85 -7.96 -6.69
C TYR A 19 -15.19 -8.42 -5.27
N ALA A 20 -14.49 -9.45 -4.79
CA ALA A 20 -14.51 -9.82 -3.37
C ALA A 20 -13.30 -9.19 -2.67
N VAL A 21 -13.54 -8.26 -1.75
CA VAL A 21 -12.50 -7.76 -0.86
C VAL A 21 -12.44 -8.71 0.34
N SER A 22 -11.35 -9.47 0.46
CA SER A 22 -11.07 -10.26 1.65
C SER A 22 -10.36 -9.38 2.67
N VAL A 23 -11.04 -9.07 3.77
CA VAL A 23 -10.44 -8.37 4.90
C VAL A 23 -9.94 -9.42 5.89
N VAL A 24 -8.64 -9.52 6.06
CA VAL A 24 -8.03 -10.39 7.07
C VAL A 24 -7.76 -9.55 8.31
N PHE A 25 -8.57 -9.76 9.35
CA PHE A 25 -8.33 -9.16 10.66
C PHE A 25 -7.28 -9.99 11.40
N ASN A 26 -6.07 -9.45 11.51
CA ASN A 26 -4.99 -10.03 12.28
C ASN A 26 -4.92 -9.37 13.66
N GLN A 27 -4.47 -10.13 14.65
CA GLN A 27 -4.20 -9.63 16.00
C GLN A 27 -2.71 -9.74 16.27
N ALA A 28 -2.08 -8.60 16.55
CA ALA A 28 -0.69 -8.51 16.96
C ALA A 28 -0.51 -9.08 18.38
N LYS A 29 0.73 -9.40 18.77
CA LYS A 29 1.06 -10.04 20.06
C LYS A 29 0.73 -9.16 21.28
N ASP A 30 0.65 -7.85 21.07
CA ASP A 30 0.25 -6.84 22.04
C ASP A 30 -1.28 -6.64 22.14
N GLY A 31 -2.06 -7.41 21.37
CA GLY A 31 -3.50 -7.35 21.35
C GLY A 31 -4.09 -6.35 20.34
N HIS A 32 -3.27 -5.56 19.65
CA HIS A 32 -3.75 -4.65 18.61
C HIS A 32 -4.32 -5.41 17.41
N ARG A 33 -5.50 -5.01 16.94
CA ARG A 33 -6.15 -5.59 15.76
C ARG A 33 -5.84 -4.74 14.53
N TYR A 34 -5.41 -5.36 13.45
CA TYR A 34 -5.19 -4.69 12.17
C TYR A 34 -5.87 -5.47 11.04
N ALA A 35 -6.32 -4.76 10.02
CA ALA A 35 -6.97 -5.33 8.85
C ALA A 35 -5.99 -5.32 7.67
N GLU A 36 -5.72 -6.47 7.08
CA GLU A 36 -5.06 -6.57 5.78
C GLU A 36 -6.14 -6.73 4.70
N PHE A 37 -6.12 -5.82 3.71
CA PHE A 37 -7.03 -5.89 2.57
C PHE A 37 -6.38 -6.70 1.45
N PHE A 38 -6.96 -7.87 1.17
CA PHE A 38 -6.63 -8.66 -0.01
C PHE A 38 -7.76 -8.48 -1.01
N VAL A 39 -7.47 -7.84 -2.15
CA VAL A 39 -8.40 -7.82 -3.28
C VAL A 39 -8.39 -9.22 -3.92
N VAL A 40 -9.41 -10.03 -3.66
CA VAL A 40 -9.58 -11.33 -4.32
C VAL A 40 -10.22 -11.06 -5.68
N HIS A 41 -9.41 -11.26 -6.71
CA HIS A 41 -9.86 -11.13 -8.08
C HIS A 41 -10.65 -12.40 -8.44
N PRO A 42 -11.86 -12.29 -9.02
CA PRO A 42 -12.50 -13.42 -9.66
C PRO A 42 -11.55 -13.99 -10.72
N ILE A 43 -11.47 -15.31 -10.78
CA ILE A 43 -10.68 -16.01 -11.78
C ILE A 43 -11.38 -15.79 -13.14
N GLY A 44 -10.90 -14.80 -13.88
CA GLY A 44 -11.38 -14.46 -15.22
C GLY A 44 -11.70 -12.96 -15.36
N TYR A 45 -11.01 -12.29 -16.27
CA TYR A 45 -11.25 -10.90 -16.71
C TYR A 45 -10.86 -9.75 -15.78
N VAL A 46 -9.64 -9.78 -15.24
CA VAL A 46 -8.92 -8.52 -14.99
C VAL A 46 -7.66 -8.53 -15.82
N GLN A 47 -7.64 -7.59 -16.78
CA GLN A 47 -6.54 -7.29 -17.70
C GLN A 47 -5.19 -7.51 -17.03
N ARG A 48 -4.45 -8.51 -17.52
CA ARG A 48 -3.12 -8.93 -17.05
C ARG A 48 -2.07 -7.78 -17.02
N ALA A 49 -2.37 -6.66 -17.68
CA ALA A 49 -1.55 -5.44 -17.69
C ALA A 49 -1.77 -4.54 -16.47
N ILE A 50 -2.93 -4.56 -15.82
CA ILE A 50 -3.31 -3.61 -14.76
C ILE A 50 -2.82 -4.06 -13.37
N ALA A 51 -2.61 -5.36 -13.17
CA ALA A 51 -2.20 -5.95 -11.88
C ALA A 51 -0.72 -5.72 -11.50
N ASN A 52 0.10 -5.21 -12.42
CA ASN A 52 1.55 -5.10 -12.20
C ASN A 52 2.02 -3.72 -11.73
N GLN A 53 1.22 -2.66 -11.93
CA GLN A 53 1.68 -1.32 -11.61
C GLN A 53 1.79 -1.12 -10.09
N GLY A 54 3.02 -1.04 -9.60
CA GLY A 54 3.33 -0.88 -8.18
C GLY A 54 3.30 -2.16 -7.33
N SER A 55 3.09 -3.34 -7.91
CA SER A 55 3.12 -4.61 -7.16
C SER A 55 4.48 -4.88 -6.50
N LYS A 56 5.55 -4.37 -7.10
CA LYS A 56 6.94 -4.48 -6.62
C LYS A 56 7.32 -3.40 -5.61
N ILE A 57 6.55 -2.32 -5.46
CA ILE A 57 6.88 -1.22 -4.53
C ILE A 57 6.98 -1.75 -3.11
N PHE A 58 5.99 -2.52 -2.64
CA PHE A 58 5.97 -3.01 -1.27
C PHE A 58 7.16 -3.93 -0.91
N PRO A 59 7.50 -4.97 -1.69
CA PRO A 59 8.68 -5.77 -1.38
C PRO A 59 9.99 -4.97 -1.44
N LYS A 60 10.12 -4.00 -2.36
CA LYS A 60 11.30 -3.10 -2.40
C LYS A 60 11.36 -2.17 -1.20
N PHE A 61 10.22 -1.62 -0.78
CA PHE A 61 10.09 -0.84 0.45
C PHE A 61 10.53 -1.64 1.67
N VAL A 62 10.06 -2.90 1.82
CA VAL A 62 10.45 -3.74 2.96
C VAL A 62 11.94 -4.07 2.92
N ALA A 63 12.50 -4.36 1.75
CA ALA A 63 13.93 -4.59 1.57
C ALA A 63 14.75 -3.37 2.00
N PHE A 64 14.39 -2.17 1.49
CA PHE A 64 15.04 -0.93 1.87
C PHE A 64 14.91 -0.68 3.37
N LEU A 65 13.69 -0.71 3.91
CA LEU A 65 13.41 -0.47 5.33
C LEU A 65 14.27 -1.33 6.26
N LYS A 66 14.52 -2.60 5.91
CA LYS A 66 15.37 -3.53 6.69
C LYS A 66 16.86 -3.40 6.43
N SER A 67 17.25 -2.76 5.33
CA SER A 67 18.66 -2.56 5.00
C SER A 67 19.37 -1.74 6.07
N LYS A 68 20.57 -2.18 6.43
CA LYS A 68 21.51 -1.47 7.31
C LYS A 68 22.65 -0.81 6.54
N ASP A 69 22.82 -1.15 5.27
CA ASP A 69 23.89 -0.65 4.41
C ASP A 69 23.30 0.34 3.39
N ALA A 70 23.78 1.59 3.42
CA ALA A 70 23.33 2.62 2.51
C ALA A 70 23.70 2.34 1.03
N ASN A 71 24.62 1.42 0.78
CA ASN A 71 25.15 1.12 -0.56
C ASN A 71 24.68 -0.21 -1.15
N ASP A 72 23.73 -0.90 -0.51
CA ASP A 72 23.27 -2.22 -0.97
C ASP A 72 22.29 -2.18 -2.16
N GLY A 73 22.00 -1.00 -2.69
CA GLY A 73 21.14 -0.81 -3.86
C GLY A 73 19.64 -0.84 -3.56
N THR A 74 19.22 -1.06 -2.31
CA THR A 74 17.79 -1.24 -1.99
C THR A 74 16.99 0.06 -2.11
N GLU A 75 17.59 1.20 -1.79
CA GLU A 75 16.98 2.52 -2.00
C GLU A 75 16.74 2.78 -3.50
N GLN A 76 17.76 2.58 -4.32
CA GLN A 76 17.73 2.81 -5.75
C GLN A 76 16.65 1.94 -6.40
N ALA A 77 16.57 0.67 -6.01
CA ALA A 77 15.53 -0.24 -6.49
C ALA A 77 14.12 0.19 -6.09
N LEU A 78 13.93 0.80 -4.91
CA LEU A 78 12.63 1.37 -4.55
C LEU A 78 12.31 2.62 -5.39
N VAL A 79 13.29 3.51 -5.58
CA VAL A 79 13.14 4.72 -6.38
C VAL A 79 12.83 4.39 -7.83
N GLU A 80 13.40 3.34 -8.41
CA GLU A 80 13.09 2.87 -9.77
C GLU A 80 11.62 2.44 -9.91
N GLU A 81 11.08 1.69 -8.95
CA GLU A 81 9.67 1.29 -8.98
C GLU A 81 8.73 2.49 -8.77
N LEU A 82 9.12 3.47 -7.95
CA LEU A 82 8.37 4.71 -7.77
C LEU A 82 8.41 5.58 -9.03
N LYS A 83 9.54 5.65 -9.74
CA LYS A 83 9.66 6.32 -11.05
C LYS A 83 8.74 5.68 -12.09
N ALA A 84 8.69 4.35 -12.14
CA ALA A 84 7.79 3.63 -13.04
C ALA A 84 6.31 3.94 -12.73
N LEU A 85 5.95 4.07 -11.45
CA LEU A 85 4.61 4.52 -11.06
C LEU A 85 4.36 5.99 -11.45
N ASP A 86 5.32 6.88 -11.23
CA ASP A 86 5.21 8.30 -11.57
C ASP A 86 4.96 8.51 -13.07
N GLU A 87 5.77 7.88 -13.92
CA GLU A 87 5.58 7.95 -15.38
C GLU A 87 4.25 7.33 -15.83
N HIS A 88 3.77 6.30 -15.15
CA HIS A 88 2.44 5.75 -15.44
C HIS A 88 1.33 6.74 -15.08
N LEU A 89 1.40 7.36 -13.89
CA LEU A 89 0.42 8.35 -13.42
C LEU A 89 0.45 9.63 -14.25
N LYS A 90 1.61 10.03 -14.75
CA LYS A 90 1.74 11.15 -15.70
C LYS A 90 0.93 10.93 -16.98
N ASN A 91 0.94 9.70 -17.49
CA ASN A 91 0.28 9.37 -18.76
C ASN A 91 -1.19 8.97 -18.61
N HIS A 92 -1.59 8.44 -17.45
CA HIS A 92 -2.90 7.82 -17.24
C HIS A 92 -3.64 8.29 -15.98
N GLY A 93 -3.10 9.28 -15.25
CA GLY A 93 -3.65 9.75 -13.98
C GLY A 93 -5.01 10.45 -14.10
N PRO A 94 -5.58 10.92 -12.97
CA PRO A 94 -4.92 11.06 -11.65
C PRO A 94 -4.84 9.80 -10.79
N TYR A 95 -5.66 8.76 -11.05
CA TYR A 95 -5.55 7.44 -10.43
C TYR A 95 -4.93 6.44 -11.42
N VAL A 96 -4.62 5.21 -10.98
CA VAL A 96 -3.88 4.25 -11.82
C VAL A 96 -4.59 3.95 -13.14
N ASN A 97 -5.93 3.96 -13.15
CA ASN A 97 -6.76 3.72 -14.34
C ASN A 97 -7.59 4.95 -14.75
N GLY A 98 -7.05 6.17 -14.58
CA GLY A 98 -7.71 7.40 -15.01
C GLY A 98 -8.43 8.14 -13.88
N GLU A 99 -9.62 8.64 -14.18
CA GLU A 99 -10.32 9.61 -13.33
C GLU A 99 -10.92 9.03 -12.04
N LYS A 100 -11.14 7.72 -11.99
CA LYS A 100 -11.87 7.06 -10.89
C LYS A 100 -10.97 6.12 -10.11
N ILE A 101 -11.17 6.10 -8.80
CA ILE A 101 -10.52 5.13 -7.92
C ILE A 101 -10.97 3.70 -8.28
N THR A 102 -10.01 2.78 -8.34
CA THR A 102 -10.24 1.37 -8.66
C THR A 102 -9.65 0.46 -7.59
N ALA A 103 -9.84 -0.86 -7.74
CA ALA A 103 -9.27 -1.84 -6.83
C ALA A 103 -7.73 -1.78 -6.74
N VAL A 104 -7.05 -1.32 -7.80
CA VAL A 104 -5.59 -1.13 -7.80
C VAL A 104 -5.21 -0.04 -6.81
N ASP A 105 -5.91 1.08 -6.84
CA ASP A 105 -5.69 2.22 -5.95
C ASP A 105 -5.96 1.86 -4.49
N LEU A 106 -7.04 1.13 -4.24
CA LEU A 106 -7.39 0.63 -2.91
C LEU A 106 -6.35 -0.37 -2.36
N SER A 107 -5.63 -1.08 -3.23
CA SER A 107 -4.52 -1.97 -2.87
C SER A 107 -3.20 -1.20 -2.65
N LEU A 108 -2.96 -0.13 -3.41
CA LEU A 108 -1.73 0.68 -3.32
C LEU A 108 -1.76 1.67 -2.16
N GLY A 109 -2.89 2.30 -1.87
CA GLY A 109 -3.02 3.33 -0.84
C GLY A 109 -2.45 2.92 0.52
N PRO A 110 -2.87 1.79 1.12
CA PRO A 110 -2.31 1.33 2.39
C PRO A 110 -0.81 1.05 2.32
N LYS A 111 -0.29 0.53 1.19
CA LYS A 111 1.13 0.23 1.01
C LYS A 111 1.97 1.50 0.96
N LEU A 112 1.52 2.51 0.20
CA LEU A 112 2.18 3.81 0.09
C LEU A 112 2.14 4.56 1.42
N TYR A 113 1.06 4.43 2.18
CA TYR A 113 0.98 5.03 3.52
C TYR A 113 1.97 4.39 4.50
N HIS A 114 2.08 3.06 4.50
CA HIS A 114 3.09 2.36 5.30
C HIS A 114 4.51 2.77 4.89
N LEU A 115 4.76 2.95 3.59
CA LEU A 115 6.04 3.41 3.06
C LEU A 115 6.38 4.81 3.60
N GLU A 116 5.51 5.81 3.44
CA GLU A 116 5.76 7.19 3.89
C GLU A 116 6.00 7.27 5.40
N VAL A 117 5.17 6.60 6.20
CA VAL A 117 5.26 6.65 7.66
C VAL A 117 6.49 5.91 8.18
N ALA A 118 6.75 4.69 7.69
CA ALA A 118 7.85 3.88 8.20
C ALA A 118 9.22 4.40 7.73
N LEU A 119 9.40 4.73 6.45
CA LEU A 119 10.68 5.24 5.96
C LEU A 119 10.99 6.63 6.54
N GLY A 120 9.97 7.49 6.70
CA GLY A 120 10.13 8.78 7.36
C GLY A 120 10.55 8.64 8.82
N HIS A 121 10.02 7.65 9.54
CA HIS A 121 10.39 7.41 10.93
C HIS A 121 11.79 6.79 11.09
N PHE A 122 12.01 5.63 10.46
CA PHE A 122 13.19 4.78 10.68
C PHE A 122 14.43 5.18 9.88
N LYS A 123 14.25 5.81 8.71
CA LYS A 123 15.37 6.18 7.82
C LYS A 123 15.49 7.68 7.56
N LYS A 124 14.55 8.50 8.06
CA LYS A 124 14.44 9.94 7.72
C LYS A 124 14.35 10.17 6.21
N TRP A 125 13.73 9.21 5.51
CA TRP A 125 13.64 9.19 4.07
C TRP A 125 12.23 9.56 3.61
N THR A 126 12.14 10.31 2.52
CA THR A 126 10.88 10.72 1.89
C THR A 126 10.91 10.42 0.40
N ILE A 127 9.74 10.25 -0.21
CA ILE A 127 9.61 10.09 -1.66
C ILE A 127 10.30 11.29 -2.34
N PRO A 128 11.22 11.08 -3.30
CA PRO A 128 11.92 12.17 -3.96
C PRO A 128 10.94 13.21 -4.52
N GLU A 129 11.21 14.50 -4.27
CA GLU A 129 10.32 15.60 -4.66
C GLU A 129 10.10 15.70 -6.18
N SER A 130 11.04 15.16 -6.97
CA SER A 130 10.95 15.09 -8.43
C SER A 130 9.81 14.17 -8.92
N LEU A 131 9.30 13.26 -8.08
CA LEU A 131 8.20 12.35 -8.42
C LEU A 131 6.83 12.99 -8.15
N THR A 132 6.54 14.06 -8.89
CA THR A 132 5.41 14.95 -8.62
C THR A 132 4.04 14.28 -8.79
N HIS A 133 3.90 13.30 -9.70
CA HIS A 133 2.64 12.59 -9.92
C HIS A 133 2.36 11.61 -8.80
N VAL A 134 3.39 10.95 -8.27
CA VAL A 134 3.28 10.11 -7.06
C VAL A 134 2.88 10.94 -5.86
N HIS A 135 3.48 12.11 -5.64
CA HIS A 135 3.09 13.02 -4.54
C HIS A 135 1.64 13.47 -4.66
N ASN A 136 1.20 13.86 -5.86
CA ASN A 136 -0.19 14.23 -6.10
C ASN A 136 -1.13 13.04 -5.87
N TYR A 137 -0.74 11.85 -6.31
CA TYR A 137 -1.51 10.62 -6.14
C TYR A 137 -1.67 10.22 -4.66
N THR A 138 -0.59 10.22 -3.88
CA THR A 138 -0.67 9.90 -2.43
C THR A 138 -1.52 10.93 -1.69
N LYS A 139 -1.35 12.23 -2.01
CA LYS A 139 -2.20 13.30 -1.47
C LYS A 139 -3.68 13.07 -1.78
N LEU A 140 -4.02 12.73 -3.03
CA LEU A 140 -5.40 12.42 -3.43
C LEU A 140 -5.95 11.23 -2.65
N LEU A 141 -5.23 10.10 -2.63
CA LEU A 141 -5.65 8.89 -1.91
C LEU A 141 -5.87 9.14 -0.42
N PHE A 142 -4.93 9.81 0.25
CA PHE A 142 -5.00 10.03 1.70
C PHE A 142 -6.00 11.13 2.09
N SER A 143 -6.39 11.99 1.14
CA SER A 143 -7.45 12.97 1.36
C SER A 143 -8.84 12.36 1.40
N GLY A 144 -9.03 11.18 0.78
CA GLY A 144 -10.32 10.50 0.66
C GLY A 144 -10.90 10.11 2.02
N GLU A 145 -12.21 10.30 2.19
CA GLU A 145 -12.88 10.00 3.46
C GLU A 145 -12.71 8.54 3.90
N SER A 146 -12.85 7.60 2.96
CA SER A 146 -12.68 6.16 3.24
C SER A 146 -11.31 5.87 3.81
N PHE A 147 -10.26 6.52 3.26
CA PHE A 147 -8.90 6.36 3.76
C PHE A 147 -8.76 6.94 5.16
N LYS A 148 -9.19 8.19 5.38
CA LYS A 148 -9.15 8.86 6.70
C LYS A 148 -9.91 8.11 7.81
N LYS A 149 -11.00 7.42 7.45
CA LYS A 149 -11.83 6.64 8.39
C LYS A 149 -11.22 5.28 8.73
N THR A 150 -10.27 4.77 7.94
CA THR A 150 -9.81 3.38 8.05
C THR A 150 -8.30 3.24 8.21
N ASN A 151 -7.52 4.30 7.97
CA ASN A 151 -6.08 4.23 8.11
C ASN A 151 -5.66 4.13 9.59
N ALA A 152 -4.59 3.39 9.85
CA ALA A 152 -4.02 3.30 11.17
C ALA A 152 -3.35 4.63 11.56
N ALA A 153 -3.40 4.99 12.84
CA ALA A 153 -2.61 6.09 13.36
C ALA A 153 -1.11 5.83 13.11
N LYS A 154 -0.34 6.90 12.87
CA LYS A 154 1.07 6.79 12.47
C LYS A 154 1.89 6.02 13.50
N GLU A 155 1.58 6.21 14.78
CA GLU A 155 2.23 5.59 15.93
C GLU A 155 2.06 4.07 15.88
N HIS A 156 0.89 3.57 15.49
CA HIS A 156 0.63 2.14 15.35
C HIS A 156 1.34 1.53 14.15
N VAL A 157 1.46 2.26 13.04
CA VAL A 157 2.25 1.82 11.88
C VAL A 157 3.71 1.69 12.27
N VAL A 158 4.28 2.71 12.94
CA VAL A 158 5.66 2.70 13.43
C VAL A 158 5.88 1.52 14.39
N ALA A 159 5.01 1.35 15.39
CA ALA A 159 5.12 0.24 16.34
C ALA A 159 5.05 -1.13 15.64
N GLY A 160 4.14 -1.29 14.67
CA GLY A 160 4.01 -2.52 13.89
C GLY A 160 5.26 -2.87 13.06
N TRP A 161 5.99 -1.86 12.58
CA TRP A 161 7.25 -2.03 11.86
C TRP A 161 8.47 -2.16 12.78
N GLY A 162 8.45 -1.55 13.98
CA GLY A 162 9.59 -1.55 14.90
C GLY A 162 10.16 -2.94 15.17
N SER A 163 9.29 -3.92 15.43
CA SER A 163 9.70 -5.32 15.64
C SER A 163 10.30 -6.02 14.41
N LYS A 164 10.13 -5.45 13.20
CA LYS A 164 10.55 -6.03 11.92
C LYS A 164 11.82 -5.39 11.33
N VAL A 165 12.21 -4.21 11.81
CA VAL A 165 13.40 -3.48 11.34
C VAL A 165 14.67 -3.96 12.05
N SER A 166 14.54 -4.40 13.29
CA SER A 166 15.66 -4.85 14.14
C SER A 166 15.82 -6.37 14.22
N ALA A 167 14.99 -7.14 13.51
CA ALA A 167 14.99 -8.62 13.51
C ALA A 167 15.80 -9.21 12.35
#